data_AF-A0A933EI47-F1
#
_entry.id   AF-A0A933EI47-F1
#
_cell.length_a   1.000
_cell.length_b   1.000
_cell.length_c   1.000
_cell.angle_alpha   90.00
_cell.angle_beta   90.00
_cell.angle_gamma   90.00
#
_symmetry.space_group_name_H-M   'P 1'
#
loop_
_entity.id
_entity.type
_entity.pdbx_description
1 polymer ?
#
loop_
_entity_poly.entity_id
_entity_poly.type
_entity_poly.pdbx_seq_one_letter_code
_entity_poly.pdbx_strand_id
1 'polypeptide(L)' 'MGHVEVEVKLSNPFDGQSLTVRALVDTGATFTVVSEAVARQLRLPLRGAQWQGLAF' A
#
# COMPACT_ATOMS: atom_id res chain seq x y z
N MET A 1 -26.30 5.44 -4.31
CA MET A 1 -25.31 6.28 -3.59
C MET A 1 -23.95 6.01 -4.23
N GLY A 2 -23.31 7.06 -4.74
CA GLY A 2 -22.18 6.97 -5.67
C GLY A 2 -20.87 6.55 -4.99
N HIS A 3 -20.13 5.69 -5.67
CA HIS A 3 -18.75 5.37 -5.33
C HIS A 3 -17.86 6.57 -5.70
N VAL A 4 -17.06 7.05 -4.75
CA VAL A 4 -16.09 8.11 -4.99
C VAL A 4 -14.73 7.48 -5.20
N GLU A 5 -14.15 7.72 -6.37
CA GLU A 5 -12.78 7.35 -6.66
C GLU A 5 -11.91 8.60 -6.69
N VAL A 6 -10.71 8.49 -6.13
CA VAL A 6 -9.73 9.58 -6.06
C VAL A 6 -8.38 9.08 -6.53
N GLU A 7 -7.60 9.99 -7.10
CA GLU A 7 -6.18 9.77 -7.34
C GLU A 7 -5.41 10.08 -6.05
N VAL A 8 -4.68 9.11 -5.52
CA VAL A 8 -3.96 9.21 -4.24
C VAL A 8 -2.50 8.84 -4.43
N LYS A 9 -1.63 9.62 -3.79
CA LYS A 9 -0.21 9.29 -3.65
C LYS A 9 -0.01 8.49 -2.36
N LEU A 10 0.43 7.25 -2.50
CA LEU A 10 0.88 6.41 -1.39
C LEU A 10 2.40 6.52 -1.30
N SER A 11 2.92 6.75 -0.10
CA SER A 11 4.35 6.91 0.14
C SER A 11 4.79 6.01 1.30
N ASN A 12 5.87 5.26 1.10
CA ASN A 12 6.54 4.54 2.17
C ASN A 12 7.36 5.54 3.02
N PRO A 13 7.06 5.70 4.31
CA PRO A 13 7.74 6.67 5.16
C PRO A 13 9.19 6.29 5.52
N PHE A 14 9.61 5.05 5.28
CA PHE A 14 10.93 4.56 5.67
C PHE A 14 12.02 4.81 4.60
N ASP A 15 11.64 4.77 3.32
CA ASP A 15 12.58 4.92 2.20
C ASP A 15 12.17 6.01 1.18
N GLY A 16 11.02 6.65 1.39
CA GLY A 16 10.50 7.71 0.52
C GLY A 16 9.91 7.23 -0.81
N GLN A 17 9.87 5.91 -1.07
CA GLN A 17 9.26 5.38 -2.29
C GLN A 17 7.79 5.77 -2.36
N SER A 18 7.35 6.21 -3.53
CA SER A 18 5.99 6.72 -3.72
C SER A 18 5.37 6.22 -5.02
N LEU A 19 4.06 6.13 -5.00
CA LEU A 19 3.25 5.58 -6.09
C LEU A 19 1.90 6.30 -6.10
N THR A 20 1.43 6.69 -7.28
CA THR A 20 0.11 7.28 -7.45
C THR A 20 -0.86 6.24 -8.02
N VAL A 21 -2.00 6.04 -7.36
CA VAL A 21 -3.04 5.09 -7.76
C VAL A 21 -4.41 5.74 -7.73
N ARG A 22 -5.33 5.22 -8.55
CA ARG A 22 -6.75 5.51 -8.41
C ARG A 22 -7.35 4.54 -7.40
N ALA A 23 -7.97 5.06 -6.35
CA ALA A 23 -8.49 4.27 -5.23
C ALA A 23 -9.95 4.64 -4.93
N LEU A 24 -10.72 3.64 -4.53
CA LEU A 24 -12.08 3.82 -4.02
C LEU A 24 -12.02 4.36 -2.58
N VAL A 25 -12.81 5.39 -2.29
CA VAL A 25 -13.02 5.88 -0.92
C VAL A 25 -14.13 5.06 -0.26
N ASP A 26 -13.76 4.27 0.75
CA ASP A 26 -14.69 3.57 1.63
C ASP A 26 -14.59 4.14 3.04
N THR A 27 -15.59 4.93 3.45
CA THR A 27 -15.64 5.54 4.79
C THR A 27 -16.02 4.56 5.90
N GLY A 28 -16.49 3.36 5.53
CA GLY A 28 -16.81 2.30 6.49
C GLY A 28 -15.64 1.37 6.80
N ALA A 29 -14.53 1.48 6.06
CA ALA A 29 -13.38 0.60 6.23
C ALA A 29 -12.52 1.01 7.44
N THR A 30 -12.27 0.05 8.34
CA THR A 30 -11.33 0.23 9.47
C THR A 30 -9.87 0.31 9.02
N PHE A 31 -9.53 -0.37 7.92
CA PHE A 31 -8.16 -0.45 7.40
C PHE A 31 -8.13 -0.05 5.92
N THR A 32 -7.07 0.65 5.52
CA THR A 32 -6.72 0.81 4.10
C THR A 32 -6.06 -0.47 3.61
N VAL A 33 -6.66 -1.11 2.61
CA VAL A 33 -6.11 -2.30 1.97
C VAL A 33 -5.45 -1.91 0.66
N VAL A 34 -4.26 -2.44 0.42
CA VAL A 34 -3.55 -2.30 -0.86
C VAL A 34 -3.34 -3.67 -1.48
N SER A 35 -3.27 -3.74 -2.80
CA SER A 35 -2.93 -4.99 -3.49
C SER A 35 -1.47 -5.37 -3.21
N GLU A 36 -1.14 -6.65 -3.35
CA GLU A 36 0.23 -7.14 -3.18
C GLU A 36 1.21 -6.44 -4.14
N ALA A 37 0.79 -6.17 -5.38
CA ALA A 37 1.59 -5.44 -6.36
C ALA A 37 1.97 -4.04 -5.86
N VAL A 38 1.00 -3.30 -5.28
CA VAL A 38 1.23 -1.99 -4.68
C VAL A 38 2.19 -2.11 -3.48
N ALA A 39 1.98 -3.09 -2.61
CA ALA A 39 2.85 -3.32 -1.45
C ALA A 39 4.30 -3.63 -1.86
N ARG A 40 4.51 -4.42 -2.92
CA ARG A 40 5.84 -4.73 -3.48
C ARG A 40 6.51 -3.51 -4.09
N GLN A 41 5.79 -2.70 -4.85
CA GLN A 41 6.33 -1.45 -5.42
C GLN A 41 6.74 -0.46 -4.33
N LEU A 42 5.94 -0.36 -3.27
CA LEU A 42 6.26 0.46 -2.09
C LEU A 42 7.28 -0.18 -1.15
N ARG A 43 7.77 -1.40 -1.44
CA ARG A 43 8.72 -2.15 -0.60
C ARG A 43 8.29 -2.25 0.86
N LEU A 44 6.98 -2.42 1.09
CA LEU A 44 6.44 -2.48 2.44
C LEU A 44 6.94 -3.74 3.17
N PRO A 45 7.31 -3.63 4.45
CA PRO A 45 7.74 -4.79 5.22
C PRO A 45 6.58 -5.77 5.41
N LEU A 46 6.78 -7.02 5.02
CA LEU A 46 5.82 -8.10 5.27
C LEU A 46 5.83 -8.43 6.77
N ARG A 47 4.71 -8.20 7.46
CA ARG A 47 4.55 -8.62 8.87
C ARG A 47 4.08 -10.07 8.92
N GLY A 48 4.70 -10.87 9.77
CA GLY A 48 4.39 -12.30 9.93
C GLY A 48 5.18 -13.24 9.01
N ALA A 49 5.93 -12.71 8.05
CA ALA A 49 6.99 -13.49 7.40
C ALA A 49 8.16 -13.62 8.37
N GLN A 50 8.62 -14.84 8.63
CA GLN A 50 9.89 -15.06 9.32
C GLN A 50 10.98 -14.33 8.53
N TRP A 51 11.71 -13.42 9.17
CA TRP A 51 12.88 -12.77 8.59
C TRP A 51 13.87 -13.86 8.14
N GLN A 52 13.83 -14.19 6.85
CA GLN A 52 14.87 -14.98 6.20
C GLN A 52 15.85 -13.93 5.67
N GLY A 53 16.99 -13.81 6.36
CA GLY A 53 18.03 -12.84 6.02
C GLY A 53 18.37 -12.88 4.53
N LEU A 54 18.63 -11.69 4.00
CA LEU A 54 19.32 -11.36 2.75
C LEU A 54 19.81 -12.56 1.89
N ALA A 55 19.37 -12.58 0.64
CA ALA A 55 20.20 -13.07 -0.46
C ALA A 55 20.04 -12.10 -1.65
N PHE A 56 21.13 -11.36 -1.88
CA PHE A 56 21.59 -10.57 -3.04
C PHE A 56 20.58 -10.10 -4.09
#